data_AF-A0A6G6YR86-F1
#
_entry.id   AF-A0A6G6YR86-F1
#
_cell.length_a   1.000
_cell.length_b   1.000
_cell.length_c   1.000
_cell.angle_alpha   90.00
_cell.angle_beta   90.00
_cell.angle_gamma   90.00
#
_symmetry.space_group_name_H-M   'P 1'
#
loop_
_entity.id
_entity.type
_entity.pdbx_description
1 polymer ?
#
loop_
_entity_poly.entity_id
_entity_poly.type
_entity_poly.pdbx_seq_one_letter_code
_entity_poly.pdbx_strand_id
1 'polypeptide(L)'
;MNMHPRFETARESTPRELTISKILADLVLACQTIQDDITAEEVRAGISDRSDRRYSILARSLNERYDNLKGTIATLERRLSERELGAGMKPFP
;
A
#
# COMPACT_ATOMS: atom_id res chain seq x y z
N MET A 1 -9.31 17.41 45.88
CA MET A 1 -10.19 17.07 44.74
C MET A 1 -9.26 16.80 43.55
N ASN A 2 -8.83 15.55 43.37
CA ASN A 2 -7.87 15.17 42.33
C ASN A 2 -8.62 14.95 41.02
N MET A 3 -8.58 15.93 40.12
CA MET A 3 -8.98 15.78 38.72
C MET A 3 -7.71 15.58 37.91
N HIS A 4 -7.25 14.33 37.81
CA HIS A 4 -6.26 13.99 36.79
C HIS A 4 -6.99 13.91 35.45
N PRO A 5 -6.66 14.74 34.46
CA PRO A 5 -7.02 14.46 33.09
C PRO A 5 -6.29 13.17 32.73
N ARG A 6 -7.03 12.08 32.64
CA ARG A 6 -6.55 10.85 32.03
C ARG A 6 -6.37 11.19 30.56
N PHE A 7 -5.19 11.68 30.21
CA PHE A 7 -4.75 11.71 28.82
C PHE A 7 -4.82 10.25 28.36
N GLU A 8 -5.86 9.95 27.60
CA GLU A 8 -5.84 8.86 26.65
C GLU A 8 -4.53 9.02 25.89
N THR A 9 -3.58 8.14 26.18
CA THR A 9 -2.33 8.08 25.43
C THR A 9 -2.71 7.84 23.99
N ALA A 10 -2.71 8.91 23.19
CA ALA A 10 -2.63 8.81 21.75
C ALA A 10 -1.51 7.81 21.49
N ARG A 11 -1.81 6.68 20.84
CA ARG A 11 -0.82 5.67 20.49
C ARG A 11 0.27 6.39 19.71
N GLU A 12 1.41 6.63 20.36
CA GLU A 12 2.59 7.17 19.69
C GLU A 12 3.09 6.08 18.75
N SER A 13 2.88 6.27 17.44
CA SER A 13 3.36 5.33 16.43
C SER A 13 4.88 5.20 16.55
N THR A 14 5.37 3.96 16.55
CA THR A 14 6.81 3.74 16.63
C THR A 14 7.52 4.30 15.37
N PRO A 15 8.78 4.73 15.43
CA PRO A 15 9.52 5.22 14.25
C PRO A 15 9.49 4.23 13.07
N ARG A 16 9.37 2.94 13.37
CA ARG A 16 9.23 1.87 12.38
C ARG A 16 7.84 1.84 11.74
N GLU A 17 6.77 2.06 12.48
CA GLU A 17 5.40 2.19 11.93
C GLU A 17 5.27 3.42 11.04
N LEU A 18 5.86 4.56 11.43
CA LEU A 18 5.93 5.75 10.59
C LEU A 18 6.71 5.47 9.29
N THR A 19 7.80 4.70 9.37
CA THR A 19 8.56 4.27 8.20
C THR A 19 7.75 3.36 7.27
N ILE A 20 7.04 2.37 7.81
CA ILE A 20 6.19 1.47 7.00
C ILE A 20 5.04 2.25 6.36
N SER A 21 4.41 3.16 7.10
CA SER A 21 3.32 4.00 6.58
C SER A 21 3.80 4.91 5.44
N LYS A 22 5.00 5.48 5.56
CA LYS A 22 5.61 6.24 4.47
C LYS A 22 5.90 5.38 3.24
N ILE A 23 6.48 4.19 3.43
CA ILE A 23 6.73 3.24 2.34
C ILE A 23 5.41 2.85 1.65
N LEU A 24 4.34 2.62 2.41
CA LEU A 24 3.02 2.33 1.84
C LEU A 24 2.51 3.49 0.99
N ALA A 25 2.60 4.73 1.47
CA ALA A 25 2.20 5.91 0.70
C ALA A 25 2.99 6.04 -0.61
N ASP A 26 4.32 5.83 -0.55
CA ASP A 26 5.20 5.87 -1.73
C ASP A 26 4.83 4.75 -2.73
N LEU A 27 4.53 3.54 -2.26
CA LEU A 27 4.11 2.42 -3.11
C LEU A 27 2.75 2.66 -3.77
N VAL A 28 1.79 3.27 -3.05
CA VAL A 28 0.49 3.64 -3.60
C VAL A 28 0.66 4.69 -4.70
N LEU A 29 1.51 5.69 -4.49
CA LEU A 29 1.82 6.69 -5.51
C LEU A 29 2.46 6.04 -6.75
N ALA A 30 3.39 5.12 -6.55
CA ALA A 30 4.01 4.37 -7.66
C ALA A 30 2.97 3.54 -8.44
N CYS A 31 2.01 2.91 -7.77
CA CYS A 31 0.90 2.22 -8.43
C CYS A 31 0.07 3.16 -9.30
N GLN A 32 -0.23 4.38 -8.82
CA GLN A 32 -0.97 5.37 -9.60
C GLN A 32 -0.18 5.79 -10.86
N THR A 33 1.11 6.10 -10.71
CA THR A 33 1.98 6.44 -11.86
C THR A 33 2.03 5.33 -12.88
N ILE A 34 2.19 4.07 -12.46
CA ILE A 34 2.20 2.92 -13.38
C ILE A 34 0.85 2.78 -14.09
N GLN A 35 -0.26 3.02 -13.40
CA GLN A 35 -1.58 2.94 -14.00
C GLN A 35 -1.80 4.05 -15.05
N ASP A 36 -1.28 5.26 -14.79
CA ASP A 36 -1.29 6.36 -15.74
C ASP A 36 -0.42 6.03 -16.97
N ASP A 37 0.77 5.44 -16.76
CA ASP A 37 1.68 5.01 -17.84
C ASP A 37 1.07 3.89 -18.69
N ILE A 38 0.38 2.92 -18.07
CA ILE A 38 -0.37 1.88 -18.79
C ILE A 38 -1.43 2.54 -19.68
N THR A 39 -2.22 3.46 -19.11
CA THR A 39 -3.29 4.13 -19.85
C THR A 39 -2.72 4.92 -21.03
N ALA A 40 -1.63 5.67 -20.81
CA ALA A 40 -0.96 6.42 -21.87
C ALA A 40 -0.44 5.50 -22.99
N GLU A 41 0.14 4.36 -22.62
CA GLU A 41 0.65 3.38 -23.58
C GLU A 41 -0.48 2.68 -24.36
N GLU A 42 -1.58 2.32 -23.69
CA GLU A 42 -2.77 1.74 -24.34
C GLU A 42 -3.39 2.72 -25.34
N VAL A 43 -3.50 4.00 -24.97
CA VAL A 43 -3.96 5.08 -25.88
C VAL A 43 -3.02 5.25 -27.06
N ARG A 44 -1.70 5.27 -26.81
CA ARG A 44 -0.68 5.40 -27.86
C ARG A 44 -0.69 4.22 -28.84
N ALA A 45 -0.88 3.01 -28.34
CA ALA A 45 -0.95 1.79 -29.13
C ALA A 45 -2.32 1.59 -29.80
N GLY A 46 -3.37 2.25 -29.29
CA GLY A 46 -4.75 2.06 -29.72
C GLY A 46 -5.34 0.70 -29.33
N ILE A 47 -4.72 -0.01 -28.38
CA ILE A 47 -5.11 -1.36 -27.94
C ILE A 47 -5.06 -1.41 -26.42
N SER A 48 -6.23 -1.53 -25.79
CA SER A 48 -6.38 -1.74 -24.34
C SER A 48 -6.74 -3.19 -23.95
N ASP A 49 -7.15 -4.00 -24.92
CA ASP A 49 -7.43 -5.42 -24.66
C ASP A 49 -6.13 -6.19 -24.44
N ARG A 50 -5.90 -6.62 -23.20
CA ARG A 50 -4.71 -7.39 -22.77
C ARG A 50 -4.61 -8.77 -23.40
N SER A 51 -5.73 -9.31 -23.89
CA SER A 51 -5.79 -10.58 -24.60
C SER A 51 -5.46 -10.45 -26.09
N ASP A 52 -5.47 -9.23 -26.65
CA ASP A 52 -4.99 -9.01 -28.02
C ASP A 52 -3.50 -9.36 -28.10
N ARG A 53 -3.13 -10.16 -29.11
CA ARG A 53 -1.74 -10.56 -29.35
C ARG A 53 -0.83 -9.37 -29.65
N ARG A 54 -1.39 -8.26 -30.11
CA ARG A 54 -0.71 -7.01 -30.40
C ARG A 54 -0.68 -6.05 -29.21
N TYR A 55 -1.23 -6.46 -28.05
CA TYR A 55 -1.14 -5.67 -26.83
C TYR A 55 0.31 -5.35 -26.49
N SER A 56 0.57 -4.10 -26.11
CA SER A 56 1.93 -3.59 -25.92
C SER A 56 2.70 -4.40 -24.88
N ILE A 57 3.93 -4.81 -25.23
CA ILE A 57 4.84 -5.48 -24.30
C ILE A 57 5.16 -4.57 -23.10
N LEU A 58 5.26 -3.26 -23.33
CA LEU A 58 5.48 -2.29 -22.26
C LEU A 58 4.28 -2.27 -21.31
N ALA A 59 3.06 -2.14 -21.83
CA ALA A 59 1.84 -2.18 -21.01
C ALA A 59 1.71 -3.51 -20.25
N ARG A 60 2.10 -4.64 -20.85
CA ARG A 60 2.13 -5.96 -20.19
C ARG A 60 3.10 -5.97 -19.01
N SER A 61 4.34 -5.53 -19.21
CA SER A 61 5.34 -5.45 -18.15
C SER A 61 4.92 -4.51 -17.02
N LEU A 62 4.34 -3.36 -17.35
CA LEU A 62 3.81 -2.42 -16.36
C LEU A 62 2.69 -3.04 -15.52
N ASN A 63 1.80 -3.82 -16.14
CA ASN A 63 0.75 -4.54 -15.41
C ASN A 63 1.32 -5.59 -14.45
N GLU A 64 2.29 -6.39 -14.88
CA GLU A 64 2.97 -7.34 -13.99
C GLU A 64 3.64 -6.63 -12.80
N ARG A 65 4.26 -5.47 -13.04
CA ARG A 65 4.84 -4.64 -11.98
C ARG A 65 3.78 -4.09 -11.04
N TYR A 66 2.66 -3.60 -11.56
CA TYR A 66 1.53 -3.12 -10.77
C TYR A 66 0.99 -4.21 -9.83
N ASP A 67 0.81 -5.43 -10.35
CA ASP A 67 0.33 -6.57 -9.57
C ASP A 67 1.32 -6.94 -8.44
N ASN A 68 2.63 -6.93 -8.73
CA ASN A 68 3.67 -7.16 -7.73
C ASN A 68 3.68 -6.09 -6.61
N LEU A 69 3.48 -4.82 -6.97
CA LEU A 69 3.38 -3.74 -5.99
C LEU A 69 2.13 -3.89 -5.13
N LYS A 70 0.98 -4.23 -5.71
CA LYS A 70 -0.23 -4.52 -4.93
C LYS A 70 -0.04 -5.68 -3.96
N GLY A 71 0.63 -6.76 -4.38
CA GLY A 71 0.96 -7.86 -3.48
C GLY A 71 1.86 -7.45 -2.31
N THR A 72 2.83 -6.56 -2.58
CA THR A 72 3.71 -5.99 -1.55
C THR A 72 2.94 -5.09 -0.58
N ILE A 73 2.08 -4.20 -1.09
CA ILE A 73 1.20 -3.33 -0.30
C ILE A 73 0.32 -4.17 0.63
N ALA A 74 -0.40 -5.16 0.10
CA ALA A 74 -1.27 -6.03 0.88
C ALA A 74 -0.50 -6.77 2.00
N THR A 75 0.73 -7.20 1.70
CA THR A 75 1.60 -7.83 2.70
C THR A 75 2.01 -6.86 3.81
N LEU A 76 2.33 -5.61 3.47
CA LEU A 76 2.70 -4.57 4.44
C LEU A 76 1.50 -4.13 5.29
N GLU A 77 0.32 -3.94 4.68
CA GLU A 77 -0.93 -3.60 5.37
C GLU A 77 -1.34 -4.70 6.37
N ARG A 78 -1.24 -5.97 5.98
CA ARG A 78 -1.48 -7.10 6.89
C ARG A 78 -0.55 -7.06 8.09
N ARG A 79 0.75 -6.83 7.88
CA ARG A 79 1.74 -6.75 8.97
C ARG A 79 1.48 -5.58 9.92
N LEU A 80 0.96 -4.47 9.41
CA LEU A 80 0.54 -3.34 10.24
C LEU A 80 -0.69 -3.70 11.07
N SER A 81 -1.70 -4.31 10.43
CA SER A 81 -2.94 -4.76 11.09
C SER A 81 -2.69 -5.79 12.20
N GLU A 82 -1.84 -6.79 11.94
CA GLU A 82 -1.43 -7.80 12.92
C GLU A 82 -0.72 -7.18 14.14
N ARG A 83 0.03 -6.09 13.94
CA ARG A 83 0.70 -5.37 15.03
C ARG A 83 -0.27 -4.54 15.86
N GLU A 84 -1.21 -3.85 15.23
CA GLU A 84 -2.26 -3.10 15.93
C GLU A 84 -3.12 -4.02 16.80
N LEU A 85 -3.45 -5.22 16.29
CA LEU A 85 -4.19 -6.25 17.01
C LEU A 85 -3.35 -6.91 18.12
N GLY A 86 -2.07 -7.21 17.86
CA GLY A 86 -1.15 -7.79 18.84
C GLY A 86 -0.80 -6.83 20.00
N ALA A 87 -0.82 -5.52 19.76
CA ALA A 87 -0.63 -4.50 20.79
C ALA A 87 -1.82 -4.36 21.75
N GLY A 88 -2.99 -4.90 21.40
CA GLY A 88 -4.22 -4.86 22.22
C GLY A 88 -4.35 -5.99 23.24
N MET A 89 -3.53 -7.04 23.16
CA MET A 89 -3.65 -8.23 24.02
C MET A 89 -2.43 -8.38 24.92
N LYS A 90 -2.31 -7.51 25.93
CA LYS A 90 -1.54 -7.86 27.13
C LYS A 90 -2.48 -8.64 28.06
N PRO A 91 -2.22 -9.91 28.40
CA PRO A 91 -2.93 -10.56 29.48
C PRO A 91 -2.54 -9.83 30.78
N PHE A 92 -3.52 -9.22 31.43
CA PHE A 92 -3.38 -8.80 32.82
C PHE A 92 -3.43 -10.06 33.70
N PRO A 93 -2.61 -10.14 34.78
CA PRO A 93 -2.49 -11.32 35.63
C PRO A 93 -3.80 -11.72 36.31
#